data_AF-A0A8H7NT82-F1
#
_entry.id   AF-A0A8H7NT82-F1
#
_cell.length_a   1.000
_cell.length_b   1.000
_cell.length_c   1.000
_cell.angle_alpha   90.00
_cell.angle_beta   90.00
_cell.angle_gamma   90.00
#
_symmetry.space_group_name_H-M   'P 1'
#
loop_
_entity.id
_entity.type
_entity.pdbx_description
1 polymer ?
#
loop_
_entity_poly.entity_id
_entity_poly.type
_entity_poly.pdbx_seq_one_letter_code
_entity_poly.pdbx_strand_id
1 'polypeptide(L)'
;MAECLDDSRLTAVASKLTPRKYIAFVDSVYDFPLRRHPWHRCFIRFVGVGMPKDEPEEFKTSSMCTPIEPCSEHPAGRESLQTSKPFPFPNCYQHSFVWATVRIPTRDIHHDDAVIVSFEERVRHEQYLSEDWAQHQALRAQQSEYDF
;
A
#
# COMPACT_ATOMS: atom_id res chain seq x y z
N MET A 1 -19.00 -6.61 14.20
CA MET A 1 -18.55 -7.64 13.25
C MET A 1 -19.41 -7.51 12.00
N ALA A 2 -18.84 -7.43 10.81
CA ALA A 2 -19.64 -7.46 9.59
C ALA A 2 -20.03 -8.91 9.31
N GLU A 3 -21.32 -9.22 9.34
CA GLU A 3 -21.84 -10.54 8.99
C GLU A 3 -21.45 -10.90 7.54
N CYS A 4 -21.31 -12.20 7.27
CA CYS A 4 -21.14 -12.65 5.89
C CYS A 4 -22.40 -12.29 5.12
N LEU A 5 -22.27 -11.47 4.07
CA LEU A 5 -23.40 -11.10 3.24
C LEU A 5 -23.77 -12.33 2.39
N ASP A 6 -24.75 -13.11 2.85
CA ASP A 6 -25.25 -14.29 2.14
C ASP A 6 -26.19 -13.86 1.00
N ASP A 7 -25.60 -13.23 0.00
CA ASP A 7 -26.28 -12.79 -1.21
C ASP A 7 -25.78 -13.63 -2.39
N SER A 8 -26.65 -14.53 -2.86
CA SER A 8 -26.37 -15.42 -3.98
C SER A 8 -26.09 -14.68 -5.29
N ARG A 9 -26.67 -13.49 -5.50
CA ARG A 9 -26.41 -12.66 -6.68
C ARG A 9 -25.02 -12.05 -6.60
N LEU A 10 -24.63 -11.51 -5.45
CA LEU A 10 -23.29 -10.96 -5.28
C LEU A 10 -22.22 -12.03 -5.36
N THR A 11 -22.49 -13.22 -4.81
CA THR A 11 -21.61 -14.39 -4.95
C THR A 11 -21.45 -14.79 -6.42
N ALA A 12 -22.54 -14.81 -7.20
CA ALA A 12 -22.50 -15.15 -8.62
C ALA A 12 -21.81 -14.08 -9.50
N VAL A 13 -21.81 -12.82 -9.08
CA VAL A 13 -21.05 -11.75 -9.76
C VAL A 13 -19.57 -11.84 -9.38
N ALA A 14 -19.26 -12.00 -8.09
CA ALA A 14 -17.90 -12.10 -7.58
C ALA A 14 -17.16 -13.31 -8.16
N SER A 15 -17.84 -14.44 -8.34
CA SER A 15 -17.25 -15.65 -8.95
C SER A 15 -16.84 -15.47 -10.41
N LYS A 16 -17.36 -14.46 -11.10
CA LYS A 16 -16.98 -14.10 -12.48
C LYS A 16 -15.79 -13.15 -12.53
N LEU A 17 -15.40 -12.53 -11.41
CA LEU A 17 -14.23 -11.68 -11.37
C LEU A 17 -12.98 -12.54 -11.56
N THR A 18 -12.07 -12.09 -12.42
CA THR A 18 -10.76 -12.74 -12.59
C THR A 18 -9.78 -12.16 -11.57
N PRO A 19 -9.32 -12.95 -10.58
CA PRO A 19 -8.37 -12.46 -9.59
C PRO A 19 -7.04 -12.06 -10.25
N ARG A 20 -6.43 -11.00 -9.74
CA ARG A 20 -5.08 -10.58 -10.14
C ARG A 20 -4.13 -10.66 -8.96
N LYS A 21 -2.85 -10.85 -9.26
CA LYS A 21 -1.79 -10.85 -8.26
C LYS A 21 -1.24 -9.44 -8.13
N TYR A 22 -1.09 -9.00 -6.89
CA TYR A 22 -0.53 -7.69 -6.54
C TYR A 22 0.53 -7.90 -5.47
N ILE A 23 1.46 -6.96 -5.40
CA ILE A 23 2.42 -6.86 -4.32
C ILE A 23 1.99 -5.70 -3.45
N ALA A 24 2.03 -5.88 -2.14
CA ALA A 24 1.66 -4.85 -1.20
C ALA A 24 2.47 -4.98 0.09
N PHE A 25 2.73 -3.84 0.69
CA PHE A 25 3.25 -3.72 2.05
C PHE A 25 2.09 -3.81 3.03
N VAL A 26 2.20 -4.69 4.03
CA VAL A 26 1.24 -4.76 5.13
C VAL A 26 1.60 -3.66 6.13
N ASP A 27 0.86 -2.56 6.04
CA ASP A 27 1.11 -1.38 6.87
C ASP A 27 0.57 -1.62 8.29
N SER A 28 -0.70 -2.02 8.42
CA SER A 28 -1.32 -2.21 9.73
C SER A 28 -2.24 -3.44 9.76
N VAL A 29 -2.26 -4.15 10.88
CA VAL A 29 -3.22 -5.24 11.14
C VAL A 29 -4.31 -4.67 12.04
N TYR A 30 -5.54 -4.58 11.53
CA TYR A 30 -6.65 -3.94 12.25
C TYR A 30 -7.40 -4.87 13.18
N ASP A 31 -7.55 -6.14 12.80
CA ASP A 31 -8.21 -7.13 13.63
C ASP A 31 -7.19 -8.18 14.11
N PHE A 32 -7.24 -8.54 15.40
CA PHE A 32 -6.37 -9.59 15.91
C PHE A 32 -6.72 -10.93 15.24
N PRO A 33 -5.73 -11.69 14.72
CA PRO A 33 -5.96 -12.93 13.97
C PRO A 33 -6.34 -14.08 14.92
N LEU A 34 -7.57 -14.05 15.45
CA LEU A 34 -8.09 -15.11 16.31
C LEU A 34 -8.57 -16.29 15.48
N ARG A 35 -8.18 -17.52 15.83
CA ARG A 35 -8.59 -18.77 15.14
C ARG A 35 -10.12 -18.92 14.97
N ARG A 36 -10.92 -18.29 15.84
CA ARG A 36 -12.40 -18.29 15.76
C ARG A 36 -12.97 -17.37 14.67
N HIS A 37 -12.15 -16.50 14.09
CA HIS A 37 -12.55 -15.59 13.02
C HIS A 37 -11.97 -16.10 11.69
N PRO A 38 -12.81 -16.36 10.67
CA PRO A 38 -12.32 -16.92 9.40
C PRO A 38 -11.36 -15.98 8.64
N TRP A 39 -11.39 -14.69 8.96
CA TRP A 39 -10.55 -13.66 8.37
C TRP A 39 -10.27 -12.54 9.36
N HIS A 40 -9.22 -11.77 9.11
CA HIS A 40 -8.87 -10.53 9.81
C HIS A 40 -8.60 -9.41 8.80
N ARG A 41 -8.85 -8.15 9.17
CA ARG A 41 -8.58 -7.01 8.29
C ARG A 41 -7.15 -6.51 8.44
N CYS A 42 -6.54 -6.20 7.30
CA CYS A 42 -5.26 -5.52 7.20
C CYS A 42 -5.39 -4.29 6.31
N PHE A 43 -4.69 -3.24 6.66
CA PHE A 43 -4.43 -2.10 5.80
C PHE A 43 -3.13 -2.35 5.04
N ILE A 44 -3.23 -2.31 3.72
CA ILE A 44 -2.11 -2.54 2.83
C ILE A 44 -1.87 -1.32 1.94
N ARG A 45 -0.60 -1.08 1.59
CA ARG A 45 -0.21 -0.13 0.55
C ARG A 45 0.36 -0.89 -0.63
N PHE A 46 -0.07 -0.55 -1.83
CA PHE A 46 0.35 -1.25 -3.03
C PHE A 46 1.78 -0.87 -3.42
N VAL A 47 2.48 -1.87 -3.96
CA VAL A 47 3.77 -1.70 -4.63
C VAL A 47 3.51 -1.72 -6.13
N GLY A 48 3.98 -0.69 -6.81
CA GLY A 48 3.92 -0.58 -8.27
C GLY A 48 5.28 -0.77 -8.92
N VAL A 49 5.27 -1.19 -10.18
CA VAL A 49 6.44 -1.05 -11.05
C VAL A 49 6.44 0.38 -11.58
N GLY A 50 7.52 1.11 -11.34
CA GLY A 50 7.63 2.54 -11.61
C GLY A 50 6.87 3.42 -10.60
N MET A 51 7.11 4.73 -10.73
CA MET A 51 6.38 5.75 -9.98
C MET A 51 4.89 5.76 -10.38
N PRO A 52 3.98 6.14 -9.48
CA PRO A 52 2.58 6.35 -9.82
C PRO A 52 2.44 7.47 -10.86
N LYS A 53 1.29 7.51 -11.53
CA LYS A 53 0.97 8.63 -12.42
C LYS A 53 0.60 9.86 -11.58
N ASP A 54 0.82 11.04 -12.14
CA ASP A 54 0.24 12.26 -11.59
C ASP A 54 -1.29 12.19 -11.70
N GLU A 55 -1.99 12.58 -10.63
CA GLU A 55 -3.45 12.75 -10.58
C GLU A 55 -3.71 14.16 -10.00
N PRO A 56 -3.54 15.24 -10.81
CA PRO A 56 -3.62 16.62 -10.34
C PRO A 56 -4.98 16.95 -9.70
N GLU A 57 -6.06 16.37 -10.21
CA GLU A 57 -7.42 16.51 -9.68
C GLU A 57 -7.60 15.93 -8.27
N GLU A 58 -6.71 15.01 -7.86
CA GLU A 58 -6.66 14.46 -6.51
C GLU A 58 -5.44 14.97 -5.72
N PHE A 59 -4.72 15.99 -6.22
CA PHE A 59 -3.54 16.57 -5.58
C PHE A 59 -2.39 15.58 -5.35
N LYS A 60 -2.28 14.56 -6.22
CA LYS A 60 -1.22 13.55 -6.12
C LYS A 60 -0.21 13.70 -7.24
N THR A 61 1.06 13.63 -6.88
CA THR A 61 2.16 13.64 -7.84
C THR A 61 2.85 12.28 -7.86
N SER A 62 3.50 11.98 -8.98
CA SER A 62 4.32 10.79 -9.22
C SER A 62 5.45 10.63 -8.20
N SER A 63 5.95 11.74 -7.64
CA SER A 63 6.95 11.75 -6.57
C SER A 63 6.42 11.30 -5.20
N MET A 64 5.11 11.09 -5.04
CA MET A 64 4.53 10.63 -3.77
C MET A 64 4.60 9.10 -3.66
N CYS A 65 5.83 8.60 -3.66
CA CYS A 65 6.15 7.19 -3.52
C CYS A 65 7.53 7.03 -2.89
N THR A 66 7.86 5.80 -2.48
CA THR A 66 9.18 5.47 -1.92
C THR A 66 9.84 4.36 -2.75
N PRO A 67 11.08 4.53 -3.24
CA PRO A 67 11.79 3.48 -3.95
C PRO A 67 12.08 2.27 -3.05
N ILE A 68 12.10 1.08 -3.63
CA ILE A 68 12.49 -0.18 -2.96
C ILE A 68 13.75 -0.71 -3.64
N GLU A 69 14.78 -1.05 -2.87
CA GLU A 69 16.03 -1.62 -3.39
C GLU A 69 15.73 -2.84 -4.29
N PRO A 70 16.23 -2.91 -5.54
CA PRO A 70 17.39 -2.18 -6.11
C PRO A 70 17.08 -0.88 -6.85
N CYS A 71 15.85 -0.37 -6.80
CA CYS A 71 15.52 0.90 -7.41
C CYS A 71 16.01 2.05 -6.53
N SER A 72 16.69 3.05 -7.10
CA SER A 72 17.19 4.23 -6.36
C SER A 72 16.81 5.57 -6.98
N GLU A 73 16.06 5.56 -8.08
CA GLU A 73 15.66 6.77 -8.77
C GLU A 73 14.47 7.41 -8.04
N HIS A 74 14.61 8.66 -7.59
CA HIS A 74 13.48 9.40 -7.06
C HIS A 74 13.73 10.91 -7.21
N PRO A 75 12.75 11.73 -7.65
CA PRO A 75 12.97 13.16 -7.93
C PRO A 75 13.42 13.95 -6.70
N ALA A 76 12.96 13.54 -5.51
CA ALA A 76 13.36 14.14 -4.23
C ALA A 76 14.64 13.53 -3.62
N GLY A 77 15.32 12.63 -4.33
CA GLY A 77 16.55 11.98 -3.83
C GLY A 77 16.33 11.07 -2.63
N ARG A 78 15.16 10.42 -2.52
CA ARG A 78 14.84 9.49 -1.43
C ARG A 78 15.74 8.27 -1.49
N GLU A 79 16.21 7.85 -0.33
CA GLU A 79 16.91 6.57 -0.20
C GLU A 79 15.91 5.42 -0.33
N SER A 80 16.35 4.37 -1.00
CA SER A 80 15.57 3.15 -1.21
C SER A 80 15.35 2.40 0.09
N LEU A 81 14.13 1.90 0.27
CA LEU A 81 13.83 1.00 1.36
C LEU A 81 14.63 -0.29 1.20
N GLN A 82 15.34 -0.63 2.26
CA GLN A 82 16.06 -1.88 2.37
C GLN A 82 15.13 -2.97 2.89
N THR A 83 15.32 -4.18 2.38
CA THR A 83 14.48 -5.33 2.71
C THR A 83 15.33 -6.46 3.26
N SER A 84 14.72 -7.35 4.06
CA SER A 84 15.42 -8.45 4.75
C SER A 84 16.14 -9.41 3.80
N LYS A 85 15.71 -9.45 2.55
CA LYS A 85 16.30 -10.19 1.44
C LYS A 85 16.06 -9.41 0.15
N PRO A 86 16.91 -9.56 -0.88
CA PRO A 86 16.77 -8.81 -2.12
C PRO A 86 15.34 -8.85 -2.66
N PHE A 87 14.78 -7.66 -2.92
CA PHE A 87 13.43 -7.57 -3.45
C PHE A 87 13.43 -8.15 -4.88
N PRO A 88 12.54 -9.11 -5.19
CA PRO A 88 12.67 -9.90 -6.42
C PRO A 88 12.27 -9.16 -7.70
N PHE A 89 11.74 -7.94 -7.60
CA PHE A 89 11.26 -7.16 -8.73
C PHE A 89 12.06 -5.85 -8.87
N PRO A 90 12.65 -5.56 -10.03
CA PRO A 90 13.36 -4.30 -10.24
C PRO A 90 12.38 -3.14 -10.41
N ASN A 91 12.87 -1.90 -10.21
CA ASN A 91 12.13 -0.66 -10.48
C ASN A 91 10.77 -0.60 -9.76
N CYS A 92 10.74 -0.98 -8.49
CA CYS A 92 9.52 -0.99 -7.68
C CYS A 92 9.48 0.12 -6.65
N TYR A 93 8.28 0.64 -6.43
CA TYR A 93 8.01 1.74 -5.51
C TYR A 93 6.81 1.40 -4.65
N GLN A 94 6.88 1.78 -3.38
CA GLN A 94 5.73 1.80 -2.50
C GLN A 94 4.93 3.09 -2.75
N HIS A 95 3.68 2.95 -3.18
CA HIS A 95 2.83 4.09 -3.53
C HIS A 95 2.11 4.63 -2.29
N SER A 96 2.25 5.93 -2.02
CA SER A 96 1.77 6.52 -0.75
C SER A 96 0.25 6.59 -0.67
N PHE A 97 -0.42 6.82 -1.80
CA PHE A 97 -1.87 7.02 -1.90
C PHE A 97 -2.63 5.87 -2.58
N VAL A 98 -1.96 4.75 -2.89
CA VAL A 98 -2.61 3.56 -3.44
C VAL A 98 -2.65 2.49 -2.35
N TRP A 99 -3.80 2.34 -1.71
CA TRP A 99 -3.97 1.47 -0.55
C TRP A 99 -5.36 0.82 -0.51
N ALA A 100 -5.50 -0.22 0.30
CA ALA A 100 -6.78 -0.87 0.54
C ALA A 100 -6.85 -1.48 1.94
N THR A 101 -8.07 -1.58 2.48
CA THR A 101 -8.33 -2.51 3.57
C THR A 101 -8.75 -3.85 2.98
N VAL A 102 -7.98 -4.90 3.23
CA VAL A 102 -8.22 -6.26 2.73
C VAL A 102 -8.57 -7.21 3.86
N ARG A 103 -9.24 -8.30 3.52
CA ARG A 103 -9.48 -9.42 4.45
C ARG A 103 -8.50 -10.54 4.12
N ILE A 104 -7.70 -10.92 5.10
CA ILE A 104 -6.75 -12.04 5.00
C ILE A 104 -7.35 -13.23 5.75
N PRO A 105 -7.37 -14.44 5.17
CA PRO A 105 -7.80 -15.63 5.87
C PRO A 105 -6.98 -15.85 7.15
N THR A 106 -7.66 -16.09 8.28
CA THR A 106 -6.97 -16.41 9.53
C THR A 106 -6.66 -17.90 9.54
N ARG A 107 -5.44 -18.24 9.12
CA ARG A 107 -4.92 -19.60 9.10
C ARG A 107 -3.41 -19.56 9.31
N ASP A 108 -2.83 -20.71 9.62
CA ASP A 108 -1.39 -20.83 9.68
C ASP A 108 -0.84 -20.63 8.25
N ILE A 109 -0.03 -19.57 8.06
CA ILE A 109 0.63 -19.20 6.80
C ILE A 109 2.13 -19.24 7.07
N HIS A 110 2.87 -19.97 6.23
CA HIS A 110 4.32 -19.93 6.25
C HIS A 110 4.79 -18.63 5.59
N HIS A 111 5.55 -17.84 6.33
CA HIS A 111 6.06 -16.54 5.89
C HIS A 111 7.56 -16.57 5.55
N ASP A 112 8.15 -17.76 5.40
CA ASP A 112 9.59 -17.91 5.11
C ASP A 112 9.98 -17.19 3.81
N ASP A 113 9.06 -17.19 2.84
CA ASP A 113 9.21 -16.49 1.57
C ASP A 113 8.81 -15.00 1.63
N ALA A 114 8.35 -14.48 2.77
CA ALA A 114 8.01 -13.07 2.90
C ALA A 114 9.27 -12.17 2.83
N VAL A 115 9.14 -11.05 2.13
CA VAL A 115 10.11 -9.95 2.21
C VAL A 115 9.69 -9.07 3.37
N ILE A 116 10.62 -8.81 4.29
CA ILE A 116 10.34 -8.07 5.53
C ILE A 116 11.06 -6.73 5.47
N VAL A 117 10.36 -5.67 5.86
CA VAL A 117 10.94 -4.35 6.10
C VAL A 117 11.33 -4.29 7.57
N SER A 118 12.57 -3.90 7.87
CA SER A 118 13.03 -3.78 9.27
C SER A 118 12.26 -2.70 10.01
N PHE A 119 12.35 -2.66 11.34
CA PHE A 119 11.71 -1.59 12.11
C PHE A 119 12.24 -0.20 11.71
N GLU A 120 13.55 -0.08 11.48
CA GLU A 120 14.18 1.18 11.10
C GLU A 120 13.74 1.64 9.70
N GLU A 121 13.69 0.72 8.75
CA GLU A 121 13.17 0.98 7.40
C GLU A 121 11.68 1.32 7.41
N ARG A 122 10.91 0.71 8.32
CA ARG A 122 9.50 1.05 8.52
C ARG A 122 9.34 2.48 9.04
N VAL A 123 10.15 2.90 10.01
CA VAL A 123 10.15 4.28 10.53
C VAL A 123 10.52 5.26 9.41
N ARG A 124 11.55 4.96 8.61
CA ARG A 124 11.91 5.78 7.43
C ARG A 124 10.76 5.88 6.44
N HIS A 125 10.12 4.77 6.12
CA HIS A 125 8.96 4.76 5.24
C HIS A 125 7.80 5.60 5.80
N GLU A 126 7.52 5.52 7.11
CA GLU A 126 6.51 6.36 7.77
C GLU A 126 6.84 7.86 7.69
N GLN A 127 8.12 8.24 7.74
CA GLN A 127 8.57 9.62 7.53
C GLN A 127 8.28 10.09 6.09
N TYR A 128 8.64 9.29 5.08
CA TYR A 128 8.34 9.62 3.68
C TYR A 128 6.84 9.70 3.40
N LEU A 129 6.02 8.83 4.01
CA LEU A 129 4.58 8.96 3.95
C LEU A 129 4.09 10.28 4.56
N SER A 130 4.65 10.71 5.69
CA SER A 130 4.29 11.97 6.33
C SER A 130 4.63 13.17 5.45
N GLU A 131 5.78 13.15 4.79
CA GLU A 131 6.17 14.18 3.81
C GLU A 131 5.21 14.23 2.62
N ASP A 132 4.85 13.07 2.06
CA ASP A 132 3.92 12.97 0.94
C ASP A 132 2.53 13.50 1.31
N TRP A 133 2.06 13.19 2.51
CA TRP A 133 0.82 13.75 3.04
C TRP A 133 0.91 15.27 3.20
N ALA A 134 2.02 15.80 3.72
CA ALA A 134 2.20 17.24 3.85
C ALA A 134 2.20 17.94 2.47
N GLN A 135 2.89 17.38 1.49
CA GLN A 135 2.90 17.90 0.11
C GLN A 135 1.49 17.86 -0.51
N HIS A 136 0.78 16.74 -0.39
CA HIS A 136 -0.60 16.60 -0.87
C HIS A 136 -1.53 17.65 -0.24
N GLN A 137 -1.43 17.90 1.08
CA GLN A 137 -2.23 18.94 1.73
C GLN A 137 -1.86 20.36 1.27
N ALA A 138 -0.58 20.63 1.03
CA ALA A 138 -0.13 21.93 0.52
C ALA A 138 -0.66 22.21 -0.89
N LEU A 139 -0.64 21.23 -1.78
CA LEU A 139 -1.22 21.33 -3.13
C LEU A 139 -2.73 21.61 -3.06
N ARG A 140 -3.44 20.92 -2.17
CA ARG A 140 -4.87 21.11 -1.96
C ARG A 140 -5.22 22.50 -1.42
N ALA A 141 -4.40 23.02 -0.51
CA ALA A 141 -4.58 24.36 0.05
C ALA A 141 -4.38 25.44 -1.00
N GLN A 142 -3.33 25.33 -1.83
CA GLN A 142 -3.05 26.28 -2.91
C GLN A 142 -4.22 26.42 -3.87
N GLN A 143 -4.80 25.31 -4.36
CA GLN A 143 -5.95 25.40 -5.27
C GLN A 143 -7.18 26.05 -4.60
N SER A 144 -7.38 25.81 -3.30
CA SER A 144 -8.48 26.44 -2.56
C SER A 144 -8.33 27.96 -2.42
N GLU A 145 -7.10 28.49 -2.47
CA GLU A 145 -6.83 29.93 -2.45
C GLU A 145 -7.01 30.60 -3.82
N TYR A 146 -6.94 29.84 -4.92
CA TYR A 146 -7.10 30.34 -6.29
C TYR A 146 -8.54 30.26 -6.83
N ASP A 147 -9.47 29.62 -6.12
CA ASP A 147 -10.89 29.49 -6.50
C ASP A 147 -11.78 30.64 -5.93
N PHE A 148 -11.18 31.73 -5.44
CA PHE A 148 -11.85 32.98 -5.02
C PHE A 148 -11.45 34.18 -5.89
#